data_AF-A0A2V9QID1-F1
#
_entry.id   AF-A0A2V9QID1-F1
#
_cell.length_a   1.000
_cell.length_b   1.000
_cell.length_c   1.000
_cell.angle_alpha   90.00
_cell.angle_beta   90.00
_cell.angle_gamma   90.00
#
_symmetry.space_group_name_H-M   'P 1'
#
loop_
_entity.id
_entity.type
_entity.pdbx_description
1 polymer ?
#
loop_
_entity_poly.entity_id
_entity_poly.type
_entity_poly.pdbx_seq_one_letter_code
_entity_poly.pdbx_strand_id
1 'polypeptide(L)'
;NTVFGTRNTFLNPNYCPGAQSLCFGFGNTLTSLVANSAYHSGQVTVERRAGDVTFLAAYTLAKALDNSSGFNDLINFENAKVSRGLSSSDIHQNFVISYIWEMPFNRLFHGLPRLTKGWQLQGITRFSSGFPIQMGQSNPVSGPLCPSGLCVGDASLVGSPSTDMPNVVGPVHIQNPRATPGTWTNRRFFHGPGFNNTDLGITKIIPIREAMSFEIRGEFFNVFNHAQFMNPSGDISSSNFGQVTNARDPRIGQLSAKFIW
;
A
#
# COMPACT_ATOMS: atom_id res chain seq x y z
N ASN A 1 41.53 13.13 33.75
CA ASN A 1 40.80 12.14 32.94
C ASN A 1 39.89 12.85 31.98
N THR A 2 40.27 12.71 30.71
CA THR A 2 39.85 13.54 29.59
C THR A 2 38.50 13.06 29.07
N VAL A 3 37.59 14.01 28.84
CA VAL A 3 36.26 13.79 28.29
C VAL A 3 36.35 13.85 26.77
N PHE A 4 35.82 12.85 26.07
CA PHE A 4 35.61 12.92 24.64
C PHE A 4 34.17 13.36 24.38
N GLY A 5 34.00 14.63 24.03
CA GLY A 5 32.78 15.16 23.41
C GLY A 5 33.05 15.40 21.93
N THR A 6 32.07 15.18 21.06
CA THR A 6 32.23 15.52 19.63
C THR A 6 31.87 16.97 19.31
N ARG A 7 31.34 17.77 20.26
CA ARG A 7 31.22 19.24 20.15
C ARG A 7 31.27 19.92 21.52
N ASN A 8 31.91 21.10 21.60
CA ASN A 8 32.16 21.85 22.83
C ASN A 8 31.31 23.14 23.00
N THR A 9 30.31 23.36 22.14
CA THR A 9 29.41 24.53 22.24
C THR A 9 28.05 24.22 21.59
N PHE A 10 26.96 24.66 22.23
CA PHE A 10 25.66 24.77 21.58
C PHE A 10 25.76 25.86 20.50
N LEU A 11 25.59 25.45 19.26
CA LEU A 11 25.65 26.34 18.13
C LEU A 11 24.27 26.96 17.92
N ASN A 12 24.21 28.29 17.82
CA ASN A 12 23.03 29.07 17.45
C ASN A 12 22.40 28.46 16.16
N PRO A 13 21.08 28.57 15.88
CA PRO A 13 20.40 27.91 14.76
C PRO A 13 20.91 28.23 13.34
N ASN A 14 21.98 29.02 13.23
CA ASN A 14 22.62 29.45 11.99
C ASN A 14 24.15 29.22 12.02
N TYR A 15 24.63 28.09 12.54
CA TYR A 15 26.05 27.79 12.46
C TYR A 15 26.45 27.15 11.14
N CYS A 16 27.31 27.86 10.40
CA CYS A 16 27.92 27.43 9.16
C CYS A 16 29.41 27.14 9.39
N PRO A 17 29.86 25.87 9.33
CA PRO A 17 31.28 25.58 9.39
C PRO A 17 31.93 25.91 8.05
N GLY A 18 32.64 27.04 7.98
CA GLY A 18 33.43 27.42 6.82
C GLY A 18 32.61 28.11 5.73
N ALA A 19 33.05 29.31 5.34
CA ALA A 19 32.48 30.05 4.24
C ALA A 19 32.69 29.28 2.93
N GLN A 20 31.65 28.56 2.47
CA GLN A 20 31.32 28.24 1.06
C GLN A 20 30.17 27.23 0.89
N SER A 21 29.62 26.66 1.97
CA SER A 21 28.46 25.74 1.90
C SER A 21 27.16 26.38 2.42
N LEU A 22 26.05 26.12 1.71
CA LEU A 22 24.69 26.56 2.08
C LEU A 22 24.31 26.03 3.46
N CYS A 23 23.81 26.91 4.33
CA CYS A 23 23.44 26.58 5.69
C CYS A 23 21.96 26.23 5.76
N PHE A 24 21.64 25.03 6.25
CA PHE A 24 20.26 24.58 6.41
C PHE A 24 19.79 24.86 7.84
N GLY A 25 19.02 25.95 7.99
CA GLY A 25 18.33 26.31 9.23
C GLY A 25 16.87 25.86 9.26
N PHE A 26 16.24 25.94 10.44
CA PHE A 26 14.83 25.66 10.65
C PHE A 26 13.96 26.49 9.67
N GLY A 27 13.17 25.83 8.82
CA GLY A 27 12.29 26.48 7.85
C GLY A 27 12.85 26.66 6.43
N ASN A 28 14.09 26.22 6.15
CA ASN A 28 14.61 26.14 4.78
C ASN A 28 14.55 24.69 4.29
N THR A 29 13.51 24.35 3.51
CA THR A 29 13.44 23.09 2.77
C THR A 29 14.24 23.19 1.48
N LEU A 30 15.35 22.47 1.40
CA LEU A 30 15.99 22.22 0.11
C LEU A 30 15.17 21.15 -0.62
N THR A 31 14.33 21.58 -1.55
CA THR A 31 13.72 20.65 -2.49
C THR A 31 14.69 20.46 -3.65
N SER A 32 14.99 19.21 -3.97
CA SER A 32 15.85 18.88 -5.10
C SER A 32 15.28 17.68 -5.84
N LEU A 33 15.39 17.70 -7.16
CA LEU A 33 14.90 16.64 -8.04
C LEU A 33 15.92 15.48 -8.11
N VAL A 34 16.31 14.97 -6.94
CA VAL A 34 17.29 13.86 -6.78
C VAL A 34 16.60 12.50 -6.60
N ALA A 35 15.28 12.46 -6.80
CA ALA A 35 14.51 11.23 -6.74
C ALA A 35 14.89 10.30 -7.89
N ASN A 36 15.09 9.02 -7.57
CA ASN A 36 15.32 7.96 -8.52
C ASN A 36 14.50 6.73 -8.12
N SER A 37 13.82 6.16 -9.10
CA SER A 37 13.04 4.94 -8.95
C SER A 37 13.50 3.89 -9.97
N ALA A 38 13.31 2.61 -9.62
CA ALA A 38 13.46 1.48 -10.52
C ALA A 38 12.34 0.47 -10.28
N TYR A 39 11.76 -0.03 -11.35
CA TYR A 39 10.69 -1.01 -11.31
C TYR A 39 11.10 -2.25 -12.11
N HIS A 40 11.09 -3.40 -11.45
CA HIS A 40 11.33 -4.69 -12.08
C HIS A 40 10.04 -5.51 -11.99
N SER A 41 9.59 -6.09 -13.10
CA SER A 41 8.39 -6.95 -13.10
C SER A 41 8.49 -8.12 -14.05
N GLY A 42 7.88 -9.23 -13.66
CA GLY A 42 7.50 -10.34 -14.53
C GLY A 42 5.98 -10.47 -14.53
N GLN A 43 5.41 -10.69 -15.71
CA GLN A 43 3.97 -10.75 -15.90
C GLN A 43 3.62 -11.99 -16.72
N VAL A 44 2.61 -12.74 -16.28
CA VAL A 44 2.07 -13.89 -16.98
C VAL A 44 0.57 -13.71 -17.13
N THR A 45 0.09 -13.84 -18.35
CA THR A 45 -1.34 -13.73 -18.67
C THR A 45 -1.79 -15.00 -19.37
N VAL A 46 -2.89 -15.56 -18.91
CA VAL A 46 -3.53 -16.73 -19.49
C VAL A 46 -4.97 -16.37 -19.82
N GLU A 47 -5.31 -16.45 -21.09
CA GLU A 47 -6.68 -16.30 -21.56
C GLU A 47 -7.16 -17.64 -22.14
N ARG A 48 -8.41 -18.00 -21.84
CA ARG A 48 -9.05 -19.12 -22.48
C ARG A 48 -10.53 -18.83 -22.71
N ARG A 49 -10.98 -19.16 -23.93
CA ARG A 49 -12.40 -19.21 -24.32
C ARG A 49 -12.67 -20.60 -24.84
N ALA A 50 -13.38 -21.42 -24.07
CA ALA A 50 -13.62 -22.80 -24.43
C ALA A 50 -14.99 -23.28 -23.92
N GLY A 51 -15.85 -23.70 -24.86
CA GLY A 51 -17.20 -24.14 -24.55
C GLY A 51 -17.96 -23.07 -23.78
N ASP A 52 -18.47 -23.43 -22.61
CA ASP A 52 -19.31 -22.57 -21.78
C ASP A 52 -18.50 -21.68 -20.81
N VAL A 53 -17.16 -21.71 -20.86
CA VAL A 53 -16.29 -20.97 -19.93
C VAL A 53 -15.33 -20.05 -20.67
N THR A 54 -15.29 -18.79 -20.24
CA THR A 54 -14.29 -17.80 -20.62
C THR A 54 -13.59 -17.28 -19.37
N PHE A 55 -12.26 -17.23 -19.36
CA PHE A 55 -11.52 -16.59 -18.28
C PHE A 55 -10.27 -15.88 -18.77
N LEU A 56 -9.87 -14.87 -18.00
CA LEU A 56 -8.61 -14.15 -18.12
C LEU A 56 -7.95 -14.11 -16.74
N ALA A 57 -6.80 -14.75 -16.61
CA ALA A 57 -5.98 -14.73 -15.41
C ALA A 57 -4.67 -13.97 -15.69
N ALA A 58 -4.31 -13.05 -14.82
CA ALA A 58 -3.06 -12.30 -14.88
C ALA A 58 -2.33 -12.39 -13.53
N TYR A 59 -1.03 -12.68 -13.58
CA TYR A 59 -0.14 -12.67 -12.43
C TYR A 59 1.02 -11.73 -12.69
N THR A 60 1.23 -10.78 -11.79
CA THR A 60 2.35 -9.85 -11.79
C THR A 60 3.18 -10.07 -10.54
N LEU A 61 4.46 -10.42 -10.74
CA LEU A 61 5.48 -10.38 -9.70
C LEU A 61 6.32 -9.12 -9.94
N ALA A 62 6.36 -8.21 -8.98
CA ALA A 62 7.04 -6.94 -9.15
C ALA A 62 7.89 -6.54 -7.94
N LYS A 63 8.83 -5.62 -8.19
CA LYS A 63 9.61 -4.95 -7.16
C LYS A 63 9.90 -3.53 -7.60
N ALA A 64 9.30 -2.58 -6.89
CA ALA A 64 9.48 -1.15 -7.04
C ALA A 64 10.41 -0.64 -5.94
N LEU A 65 11.52 -0.02 -6.35
CA LEU A 65 12.50 0.59 -5.46
C LEU A 65 12.61 2.08 -5.74
N ASP A 66 12.60 2.90 -4.71
CA ASP A 66 12.84 4.34 -4.83
C ASP A 66 13.55 4.92 -3.60
N ASN A 67 14.21 6.05 -3.76
CA ASN A 67 14.66 6.86 -2.62
C ASN A 67 13.58 7.84 -2.13
N SER A 68 12.62 8.18 -2.99
CA SER A 68 11.51 9.11 -2.73
C SER A 68 10.29 8.65 -3.54
N SER A 69 9.14 8.45 -2.91
CA SER A 69 7.89 7.96 -3.56
C SER A 69 6.89 9.08 -3.80
N GLY A 70 7.15 10.27 -3.27
CA GLY A 70 6.25 11.41 -3.36
C GLY A 70 6.98 12.73 -3.14
N PHE A 71 6.26 13.81 -3.33
CA PHE A 71 6.70 15.15 -2.95
C PHE A 71 6.77 15.25 -1.42
N ASN A 72 7.81 15.90 -0.88
CA ASN A 72 8.12 16.01 0.56
C ASN A 72 8.57 14.73 1.28
N ASP A 73 8.87 13.65 0.56
CA ASP A 73 9.54 12.49 1.17
C ASP A 73 10.91 12.93 1.72
N LEU A 74 11.13 12.70 3.01
CA LEU A 74 12.39 13.01 3.66
C LEU A 74 13.42 11.95 3.27
N ILE A 75 14.49 12.41 2.62
CA ILE A 75 15.62 11.60 2.21
C ILE A 75 16.90 12.12 2.86
N ASN A 76 17.91 11.26 2.98
CA ASN A 76 19.19 11.64 3.54
C ASN A 76 19.84 12.72 2.67
N PHE A 77 20.15 13.88 3.26
CA PHE A 77 20.69 15.04 2.56
C PHE A 77 22.15 14.88 2.14
N GLU A 78 22.95 14.09 2.88
CA GLU A 78 24.35 13.81 2.53
C GLU A 78 24.44 12.80 1.38
N ASN A 79 23.58 11.79 1.38
CA ASN A 79 23.55 10.75 0.36
C ASN A 79 22.14 10.16 0.15
N ALA A 80 21.45 10.67 -0.86
CA ALA A 80 20.12 10.20 -1.27
C ALA A 80 20.06 8.70 -1.66
N LYS A 81 21.20 8.06 -1.98
CA LYS A 81 21.23 6.62 -2.33
C LYS A 81 20.97 5.73 -1.12
N VAL A 82 21.30 6.20 0.10
CA VAL A 82 21.09 5.45 1.34
C VAL A 82 19.60 5.35 1.69
N SER A 83 18.80 6.32 1.24
CA SER A 83 17.34 6.31 1.41
C SER A 83 16.61 5.38 0.44
N ARG A 84 17.32 4.67 -0.45
CA ARG A 84 16.70 3.76 -1.42
C ARG A 84 16.07 2.56 -0.72
N GLY A 85 14.76 2.42 -0.90
CA GLY A 85 13.95 1.39 -0.27
C GLY A 85 12.83 0.89 -1.18
N LEU A 86 11.91 0.08 -0.63
CA LEU A 86 10.68 -0.25 -1.34
C LEU A 86 9.85 1.02 -1.56
N SER A 87 9.28 1.14 -2.75
CA SER A 87 8.32 2.21 -3.06
C SER A 87 7.05 2.09 -2.21
N SER A 88 6.40 3.21 -1.90
CA SER A 88 5.09 3.20 -1.22
C SER A 88 4.01 2.50 -2.05
N SER A 89 4.19 2.46 -3.37
CA SER A 89 3.30 1.81 -4.33
C SER A 89 3.76 0.41 -4.75
N ASP A 90 4.75 -0.16 -4.06
CA ASP A 90 5.20 -1.52 -4.35
C ASP A 90 4.09 -2.54 -4.01
N ILE A 91 3.74 -3.38 -4.99
CA ILE A 91 2.90 -4.56 -4.78
C ILE A 91 3.71 -5.72 -5.32
N HIS A 92 4.27 -6.50 -4.39
CA HIS A 92 5.18 -7.58 -4.73
C HIS A 92 4.51 -8.65 -5.59
N GLN A 93 3.30 -9.06 -5.23
CA GLN A 93 2.53 -10.06 -5.97
C GLN A 93 1.11 -9.56 -6.19
N ASN A 94 0.62 -9.67 -7.42
CA ASN A 94 -0.75 -9.34 -7.76
C ASN A 94 -1.29 -10.37 -8.76
N PHE A 95 -2.25 -11.16 -8.30
CA PHE A 95 -3.03 -12.10 -9.09
C PHE A 95 -4.44 -11.56 -9.26
N VAL A 96 -4.93 -11.54 -10.50
CA VAL A 96 -6.32 -11.21 -10.82
C VAL A 96 -6.84 -12.24 -11.80
N ILE A 97 -8.00 -12.81 -11.53
CA ILE A 97 -8.73 -13.64 -12.49
C ILE A 97 -10.14 -13.11 -12.65
N SER A 98 -10.54 -12.90 -13.90
CA SER A 98 -11.93 -12.68 -14.28
C SER A 98 -12.44 -13.89 -15.05
N TYR A 99 -13.65 -14.31 -14.77
CA TYR A 99 -14.26 -15.48 -15.40
C TYR A 99 -15.75 -15.27 -15.64
N ILE A 100 -16.22 -15.85 -16.74
CA ILE A 100 -17.62 -15.95 -17.11
C ILE A 100 -17.87 -17.42 -17.42
N TRP A 101 -18.87 -17.99 -16.75
CA TRP A 101 -19.30 -19.36 -16.93
C TRP A 101 -20.80 -19.41 -17.24
N GLU A 102 -21.14 -19.80 -18.46
CA GLU A 102 -22.50 -20.13 -18.83
C GLU A 102 -22.85 -21.50 -18.24
N MET A 103 -23.70 -21.52 -17.23
CA MET A 103 -23.96 -22.75 -16.48
C MET A 103 -24.79 -23.72 -17.33
N PRO A 104 -24.32 -24.97 -17.56
CA PRO A 104 -25.01 -25.93 -18.41
C PRO A 104 -26.12 -26.68 -17.66
N PHE A 105 -26.94 -25.98 -16.87
CA PHE A 105 -28.04 -26.61 -16.10
C PHE A 105 -29.06 -27.32 -16.99
N ASN A 106 -29.17 -26.92 -18.26
CA ASN A 106 -29.96 -27.63 -19.26
C ASN A 106 -29.39 -28.99 -19.67
N ARG A 107 -28.07 -29.21 -19.54
CA ARG A 107 -27.41 -30.50 -19.77
C ARG A 107 -27.38 -31.36 -18.51
N LEU A 108 -27.35 -30.71 -17.33
CA LEU A 108 -27.27 -31.37 -16.02
C LEU A 108 -28.63 -31.79 -15.45
N PHE A 109 -29.69 -31.02 -15.74
CA PHE A 109 -31.04 -31.30 -15.24
C PHE A 109 -32.00 -31.50 -16.42
N HIS A 110 -32.60 -32.68 -16.51
CA HIS A 110 -33.73 -32.94 -17.40
C HIS A 110 -34.98 -32.27 -16.81
N GLY A 111 -35.25 -31.03 -17.23
CA GLY A 111 -36.35 -30.23 -16.71
C GLY A 111 -36.81 -29.13 -17.67
N LEU A 112 -37.73 -28.28 -17.20
CA LEU A 112 -38.32 -27.18 -18.00
C LEU A 112 -37.22 -26.25 -18.55
N PRO A 113 -37.06 -26.15 -19.89
CA PRO A 113 -35.97 -25.38 -20.52
C PRO A 113 -35.92 -23.91 -20.10
N ARG A 114 -37.06 -23.32 -19.71
CA ARG A 114 -37.17 -21.94 -19.21
C ARG A 114 -36.45 -21.73 -17.88
N LEU A 115 -36.47 -22.73 -16.99
CA LEU A 115 -35.83 -22.64 -15.68
C LEU A 115 -34.35 -23.03 -15.72
N THR A 116 -33.96 -23.89 -16.67
CA THR A 116 -32.60 -24.43 -16.75
C THR A 116 -31.66 -23.66 -17.70
N LYS A 117 -32.14 -22.91 -18.69
CA LYS A 117 -31.27 -22.16 -19.65
C LYS A 117 -31.01 -20.71 -19.22
N GLY A 118 -29.94 -20.09 -19.72
CA GLY A 118 -29.69 -18.65 -19.57
C GLY A 118 -29.11 -18.24 -18.20
N TRP A 119 -28.54 -19.19 -17.47
CA TRP A 119 -27.77 -18.91 -16.26
C TRP A 119 -26.32 -18.59 -16.62
N GLN A 120 -25.81 -17.47 -16.12
CA GLN A 120 -24.43 -17.05 -16.29
C GLN A 120 -23.86 -16.66 -14.94
N LEU A 121 -22.74 -17.27 -14.57
CA LEU A 121 -21.90 -16.85 -13.46
C LEU A 121 -20.82 -15.94 -14.00
N GLN A 122 -20.55 -14.86 -13.32
CA GLN A 122 -19.40 -14.00 -13.58
C GLN A 122 -18.70 -13.71 -12.26
N GLY A 123 -17.39 -13.57 -12.29
CA GLY A 123 -16.65 -13.26 -11.08
C GLY A 123 -15.29 -12.66 -11.37
N ILE A 124 -14.81 -11.90 -10.39
CA ILE A 124 -13.46 -11.35 -10.36
C ILE A 124 -12.88 -11.66 -8.99
N THR A 125 -11.77 -12.39 -8.99
CA THR A 125 -11.00 -12.67 -7.77
C THR A 125 -9.65 -11.99 -7.86
N ARG A 126 -9.26 -11.28 -6.81
CA ARG A 126 -7.96 -10.63 -6.69
C ARG A 126 -7.27 -11.05 -5.40
N PHE A 127 -6.04 -11.51 -5.55
CA PHE A 127 -5.09 -11.71 -4.46
C PHE A 127 -3.88 -10.81 -4.70
N SER A 128 -3.59 -9.89 -3.78
CA SER A 128 -2.38 -9.09 -3.87
C SER A 128 -1.70 -8.92 -2.52
N SER A 129 -0.38 -8.79 -2.53
CA SER A 129 0.35 -8.35 -1.34
C SER A 129 -0.07 -6.94 -0.93
N GLY A 130 0.10 -6.60 0.35
CA GLY A 130 -0.14 -5.25 0.83
C GLY A 130 0.95 -4.27 0.39
N PHE A 131 0.64 -2.99 0.50
CA PHE A 131 1.64 -1.95 0.29
C PHE A 131 2.66 -1.95 1.44
N PRO A 132 3.93 -1.64 1.18
CA PRO A 132 4.92 -1.49 2.23
C PRO A 132 4.52 -0.43 3.25
N ILE A 133 4.78 -0.73 4.52
CA ILE A 133 4.54 0.22 5.61
C ILE A 133 5.79 1.08 5.75
N GLN A 134 5.58 2.40 5.73
CA GLN A 134 6.65 3.35 5.99
C GLN A 134 6.85 3.49 7.49
N MET A 135 8.04 3.14 7.94
CA MET A 135 8.45 3.40 9.31
C MET A 135 8.87 4.86 9.43
N GLY A 136 8.33 5.53 10.43
CA GLY A 136 8.65 6.91 10.72
C GLY A 136 8.47 7.20 12.20
N GLN A 137 8.94 8.36 12.61
CA GLN A 137 8.68 8.89 13.94
C GLN A 137 8.17 10.32 13.75
N SER A 138 6.91 10.55 14.04
CA SER A 138 6.42 11.93 14.19
C SER A 138 7.06 12.49 15.46
N ASN A 139 7.97 13.44 15.29
CA ASN A 139 8.29 14.32 16.41
C ASN A 139 7.20 15.40 16.50
N PRO A 140 6.87 15.91 17.69
CA PRO A 140 6.08 17.12 17.88
C PRO A 140 6.86 18.37 17.43
N VAL A 141 7.38 18.35 16.20
CA VAL A 141 7.94 19.53 15.56
C VAL A 141 6.83 20.15 14.72
N SER A 142 6.08 21.06 15.32
CA SER A 142 5.38 22.10 14.57
C SER A 142 6.44 22.97 13.89
N GLY A 143 6.57 22.85 12.57
CA GLY A 143 7.52 23.63 11.78
C GLY A 143 7.19 23.58 10.29
N PRO A 144 7.77 24.46 9.46
CA PRO A 144 7.44 24.58 8.03
C PRO A 144 7.69 23.30 7.22
N LEU A 145 8.51 22.39 7.76
CA LEU A 145 8.79 21.06 7.22
C LEU A 145 7.57 20.11 7.23
N CYS A 146 6.63 20.34 8.16
CA CYS A 146 5.47 19.47 8.38
C CYS A 146 4.24 20.32 8.75
N PRO A 147 3.60 20.99 7.76
CA PRO A 147 2.51 21.94 7.98
C PRO A 147 1.26 21.31 8.62
N SER A 148 1.12 19.98 8.52
CA SER A 148 0.04 19.18 9.10
C SER A 148 0.42 18.50 10.43
N GLY A 149 1.62 18.76 10.97
CA GLY A 149 2.12 18.12 12.19
C GLY A 149 2.55 16.66 12.02
N LEU A 150 2.58 16.14 10.79
CA LEU A 150 2.90 14.74 10.49
C LEU A 150 4.08 14.67 9.51
N CYS A 151 5.29 14.53 10.05
CA CYS A 151 6.46 14.17 9.25
C CYS A 151 6.52 12.64 9.15
N VAL A 152 6.15 12.05 8.02
CA VAL A 152 6.33 10.61 7.82
C VAL A 152 7.75 10.35 7.33
N GLY A 153 8.64 9.96 8.24
CA GLY A 153 10.05 9.67 7.95
C GLY A 153 10.92 9.88 9.19
N ASP A 154 12.20 9.49 9.13
CA ASP A 154 13.12 9.73 10.24
C ASP A 154 13.58 11.19 10.23
N ALA A 155 13.04 12.00 11.17
CA ALA A 155 13.38 13.41 11.34
C ALA A 155 14.86 13.64 11.73
N SER A 156 15.60 12.59 12.10
CA SER A 156 17.05 12.68 12.33
C SER A 156 17.86 12.74 11.04
N LEU A 157 17.30 12.27 9.92
CA LEU A 157 17.87 12.43 8.58
C LEU A 157 17.73 13.85 8.04
N VAL A 158 17.01 14.74 8.74
CA VAL A 158 16.83 16.17 8.38
C VAL A 158 17.31 17.14 9.45
N GLY A 159 18.05 16.66 10.46
CA GLY A 159 18.70 17.52 11.44
C GLY A 159 17.76 18.20 12.46
N SER A 160 16.73 17.49 12.94
CA SER A 160 15.85 18.05 13.98
C SER A 160 16.53 18.18 15.35
N PRO A 161 16.49 19.36 16.01
CA PRO A 161 17.00 19.58 17.38
C PRO A 161 16.20 18.86 18.47
N SER A 162 15.03 18.30 18.15
CA SER A 162 14.11 17.71 19.13
C SER A 162 14.29 16.20 19.35
N THR A 163 15.48 15.65 19.04
CA THR A 163 15.73 14.21 19.08
C THR A 163 16.67 13.85 20.23
N ASP A 164 16.10 13.21 21.26
CA ASP A 164 16.71 12.41 22.35
C ASP A 164 17.91 13.01 23.11
N MET A 165 17.65 13.53 24.32
CA MET A 165 18.67 13.78 25.36
C MET A 165 18.49 12.75 26.49
N PRO A 166 19.45 11.84 26.72
CA PRO A 166 19.35 10.91 27.84
C PRO A 166 19.47 11.63 29.19
N ASN A 167 18.58 11.35 30.14
CA ASN A 167 18.57 11.96 31.48
C ASN A 167 18.81 10.97 32.67
N VAL A 168 19.73 9.99 32.50
CA VAL A 168 20.31 9.05 33.53
C VAL A 168 19.52 7.74 33.75
N VAL A 169 20.01 6.58 34.25
CA VAL A 169 21.16 5.64 34.03
C VAL A 169 20.64 4.25 34.51
N GLY A 170 20.75 3.19 33.71
CA GLY A 170 20.44 1.79 34.04
C GLY A 170 20.48 0.89 32.78
N PRO A 171 20.84 -0.42 32.85
CA PRO A 171 21.18 -1.17 31.65
C PRO A 171 19.92 -1.61 30.89
N VAL A 172 19.52 -0.80 29.92
CA VAL A 172 18.69 -1.23 28.80
C VAL A 172 19.61 -1.33 27.59
N HIS A 173 19.76 -2.54 27.05
CA HIS A 173 20.45 -2.74 25.78
C HIS A 173 19.49 -2.47 24.63
N ILE A 174 19.31 -1.18 24.33
CA ILE A 174 18.70 -0.72 23.08
C ILE A 174 19.83 -0.64 22.05
N GLN A 175 19.81 -1.51 21.06
CA GLN A 175 20.64 -1.28 19.88
C GLN A 175 20.08 -0.06 19.17
N ASN A 176 20.80 1.05 19.27
CA ASN A 176 20.51 2.25 18.52
C ASN A 176 21.16 2.13 17.13
N PRO A 177 20.40 1.89 16.05
CA PRO A 177 20.95 1.88 14.70
C PRO A 177 21.61 3.22 14.32
N ARG A 178 21.38 4.30 15.08
CA ARG A 178 22.03 5.63 14.97
C ARG A 178 23.48 5.67 15.50
N ALA A 179 23.93 4.70 16.30
CA ALA A 179 25.27 4.72 16.91
C ALA A 179 26.33 3.96 16.10
N THR A 180 25.92 3.24 15.06
CA THR A 180 26.82 2.47 14.20
C THR A 180 26.66 2.93 12.75
N PRO A 181 27.64 3.65 12.18
CA PRO A 181 27.65 3.90 10.75
C PRO A 181 27.52 2.57 9.99
N GLY A 182 26.42 2.39 9.24
CA GLY A 182 26.15 1.16 8.48
C GLY A 182 24.93 0.35 8.92
N THR A 183 24.28 0.66 10.06
CA THR A 183 23.04 0.00 10.52
C THR A 183 21.77 0.78 10.16
N TRP A 184 21.71 1.39 8.97
CA TRP A 184 20.54 2.11 8.50
C TRP A 184 19.44 1.11 8.13
N THR A 185 18.31 1.12 8.85
CA THR A 185 17.15 0.32 8.47
C THR A 185 16.46 0.98 7.28
N ASN A 186 16.10 0.16 6.30
CA ASN A 186 15.43 0.63 5.08
C ASN A 186 14.06 1.25 5.45
N ARG A 187 13.71 2.41 4.86
CA ARG A 187 12.46 3.15 5.16
C ARG A 187 11.17 2.33 5.02
N ARG A 188 11.21 1.28 4.20
CA ARG A 188 10.13 0.32 3.95
C ARG A 188 10.73 -1.07 3.78
N PHE A 189 10.58 -1.92 4.80
CA PHE A 189 11.15 -3.29 4.80
C PHE A 189 10.12 -4.39 5.05
N PHE A 190 8.86 -4.05 5.36
CA PHE A 190 7.77 -5.00 5.52
C PHE A 190 6.48 -4.48 4.90
N HIS A 191 5.60 -5.41 4.55
CA HIS A 191 4.32 -5.14 3.89
C HIS A 191 3.19 -5.14 4.91
N GLY A 192 2.18 -4.30 4.66
CA GLY A 192 0.92 -4.37 5.39
C GLY A 192 0.02 -5.51 4.89
N PRO A 193 -1.22 -5.56 5.42
CA PRO A 193 -2.21 -6.56 5.03
C PRO A 193 -2.43 -6.59 3.51
N GLY A 194 -2.49 -7.79 2.96
CA GLY A 194 -2.80 -8.02 1.55
C GLY A 194 -4.26 -7.80 1.22
N PHE A 195 -4.56 -7.86 -0.07
CA PHE A 195 -5.91 -7.85 -0.61
C PHE A 195 -6.30 -9.27 -1.03
N ASN A 196 -7.43 -9.76 -0.55
CA ASN A 196 -8.01 -11.05 -0.90
C ASN A 196 -9.53 -10.85 -1.06
N ASN A 197 -9.96 -10.54 -2.28
CA ASN A 197 -11.37 -10.25 -2.53
C ASN A 197 -11.89 -11.07 -3.70
N THR A 198 -13.15 -11.47 -3.60
CA THR A 198 -13.90 -12.08 -4.69
C THR A 198 -15.23 -11.38 -4.82
N ASP A 199 -15.48 -10.84 -6.00
CA ASP A 199 -16.75 -10.28 -6.41
C ASP A 199 -17.42 -11.25 -7.37
N LEU A 200 -18.71 -11.50 -7.18
CA LEU A 200 -19.45 -12.53 -7.91
C LEU A 200 -20.79 -11.98 -8.36
N GLY A 201 -21.10 -12.17 -9.64
CA GLY A 201 -22.40 -11.89 -10.24
C GLY A 201 -23.03 -13.17 -10.75
N ILE A 202 -24.35 -13.29 -10.58
CA ILE A 202 -25.15 -14.32 -11.21
C ILE A 202 -26.28 -13.66 -11.99
N THR A 203 -26.37 -14.01 -13.26
CA THR A 203 -27.39 -13.50 -14.18
C THR A 203 -28.25 -14.65 -14.67
N LYS A 204 -29.55 -14.40 -14.76
CA LYS A 204 -30.55 -15.32 -15.29
C LYS A 204 -31.38 -14.60 -16.34
N ILE A 205 -31.31 -15.07 -17.58
CA ILE A 205 -32.13 -14.59 -18.69
C ILE A 205 -33.31 -15.56 -18.89
N ILE A 206 -34.52 -15.03 -18.85
CA ILE A 206 -35.78 -15.76 -18.99
C ILE A 206 -36.47 -15.27 -20.27
N PRO A 207 -36.51 -16.09 -21.34
CA PRO A 207 -37.25 -15.73 -22.54
C PRO A 207 -38.77 -15.80 -22.29
N ILE A 208 -39.48 -14.73 -22.65
CA ILE A 208 -40.95 -14.63 -22.52
C ILE A 208 -41.61 -14.88 -23.89
N ARG A 209 -41.19 -14.14 -24.92
CA ARG A 209 -41.60 -14.25 -26.33
C ARG A 209 -40.39 -14.00 -27.24
N GLU A 210 -40.58 -14.12 -28.55
CA GLU A 210 -39.51 -14.04 -29.56
C GLU A 210 -38.66 -12.77 -29.46
N ALA A 211 -39.29 -11.62 -29.17
CA ALA A 211 -38.60 -10.33 -28.97
C ALA A 211 -38.50 -9.90 -27.50
N MET A 212 -38.99 -10.71 -26.54
CA MET A 212 -39.16 -10.27 -25.15
C MET A 212 -38.43 -11.19 -24.17
N SER A 213 -37.58 -10.62 -23.32
CA SER A 213 -36.87 -11.36 -22.27
C SER A 213 -36.81 -10.58 -20.96
N PHE A 214 -36.75 -11.32 -19.86
CA PHE A 214 -36.55 -10.77 -18.52
C PHE A 214 -35.20 -11.22 -17.99
N GLU A 215 -34.37 -10.28 -17.57
CA GLU A 215 -33.06 -10.53 -16.97
C GLU A 215 -33.11 -10.22 -15.48
N ILE A 216 -32.64 -11.16 -14.67
CA ILE A 216 -32.43 -10.98 -13.23
C ILE A 216 -30.93 -11.11 -12.97
N ARG A 217 -30.35 -10.12 -12.29
CA ARG A 217 -28.92 -10.14 -11.93
C ARG A 217 -28.76 -9.87 -10.45
N GLY A 218 -28.10 -10.80 -9.77
CA GLY A 218 -27.62 -10.64 -8.41
C GLY A 218 -26.10 -10.42 -8.41
N GLU A 219 -25.64 -9.41 -7.70
CA GLU A 219 -24.22 -9.09 -7.56
C GLU A 219 -23.83 -9.08 -6.08
N PHE A 220 -22.66 -9.64 -5.78
CA PHE A 220 -22.11 -9.70 -4.45
C PHE A 220 -20.65 -9.22 -4.50
N PHE A 221 -20.41 -8.05 -3.94
CA PHE A 221 -19.07 -7.55 -3.68
C PHE A 221 -18.56 -8.14 -2.37
N ASN A 222 -17.32 -8.63 -2.35
CA ASN A 222 -16.77 -9.38 -1.21
C ASN A 222 -17.67 -10.55 -0.81
N VAL A 223 -17.94 -11.49 -1.73
CA VAL A 223 -18.91 -12.58 -1.55
C VAL A 223 -18.65 -13.44 -0.30
N PHE A 224 -17.37 -13.62 0.05
CA PHE A 224 -16.93 -14.37 1.22
C PHE A 224 -16.93 -13.55 2.53
N ASN A 225 -17.26 -12.26 2.46
CA ASN A 225 -17.24 -11.34 3.59
C ASN A 225 -15.90 -11.34 4.35
N HIS A 226 -14.78 -11.48 3.62
CA HIS A 226 -13.45 -11.47 4.20
C HIS A 226 -13.05 -10.03 4.54
N ALA A 227 -12.68 -9.77 5.79
CA ALA A 227 -12.25 -8.44 6.23
C ALA A 227 -10.97 -8.03 5.49
N GLN A 228 -11.02 -6.91 4.76
CA GLN A 228 -9.87 -6.36 4.04
C GLN A 228 -9.28 -5.20 4.84
N PHE A 229 -8.27 -5.49 5.65
CA PHE A 229 -7.63 -4.50 6.50
C PHE A 229 -6.82 -3.47 5.70
N MET A 230 -6.87 -2.22 6.13
CA MET A 230 -5.98 -1.17 5.62
C MET A 230 -4.61 -1.25 6.31
N ASN A 231 -3.61 -0.59 5.72
CA ASN A 231 -2.28 -0.54 6.35
C ASN A 231 -2.35 0.12 7.74
N PRO A 232 -1.73 -0.47 8.77
CA PRO A 232 -1.58 0.14 10.08
C PRO A 232 -0.64 1.35 10.03
N SER A 233 -0.68 2.17 11.09
CA SER A 233 0.27 3.27 11.23
C SER A 233 1.69 2.75 11.43
N GLY A 234 2.62 3.15 10.57
CA GLY A 234 4.06 2.91 10.72
C GLY A 234 4.79 4.00 11.52
N ASP A 235 4.05 4.96 12.06
CA ASP A 235 4.59 6.00 12.93
C ASP A 235 4.72 5.50 14.37
N ILE A 236 5.95 5.31 14.83
CA ILE A 236 6.27 4.78 16.17
C ILE A 236 5.84 5.69 17.32
N SER A 237 5.56 6.96 17.04
CA SER A 237 5.09 7.93 18.05
C SER A 237 3.57 7.99 18.18
N SER A 238 2.85 7.34 17.25
CA SER A 238 1.39 7.31 17.24
C SER A 238 0.85 6.33 18.28
N SER A 239 -0.23 6.69 18.97
CA SER A 239 -0.97 5.75 19.82
C SER A 239 -1.55 4.55 19.05
N ASN A 240 -1.69 4.69 17.72
CA ASN A 240 -2.19 3.65 16.82
C ASN A 240 -1.05 2.92 16.09
N PHE A 241 0.20 3.06 16.54
CA PHE A 241 1.35 2.37 15.93
C PHE A 241 1.13 0.86 15.86
N GLY A 242 1.31 0.29 14.67
CA GLY A 242 1.12 -1.14 14.42
C GLY A 242 -0.33 -1.63 14.54
N GLN A 243 -1.30 -0.76 14.84
CA GLN A 243 -2.71 -1.12 14.96
C GLN A 243 -3.44 -0.91 13.64
N VAL A 244 -4.24 -1.90 13.27
CA VAL A 244 -5.17 -1.80 12.14
C VAL A 244 -6.47 -1.18 12.66
N THR A 245 -6.76 0.04 12.25
CA THR A 245 -7.94 0.80 12.72
C THR A 245 -9.11 0.78 11.73
N ASN A 246 -8.84 0.44 10.47
CA ASN A 246 -9.82 0.49 9.39
C ASN A 246 -9.76 -0.76 8.51
N ALA A 247 -10.93 -1.11 7.96
CA ALA A 247 -11.08 -2.11 6.92
C ALA A 247 -11.93 -1.55 5.77
N ARG A 248 -11.84 -2.16 4.59
CA ARG A 248 -12.70 -1.84 3.45
C ARG A 248 -14.12 -2.37 3.68
N ASP A 249 -15.02 -2.01 2.77
CA ASP A 249 -16.44 -2.35 2.85
C ASP A 249 -16.67 -3.86 3.09
N PRO A 250 -17.66 -4.20 3.93
CA PRO A 250 -18.10 -5.58 4.12
C PRO A 250 -18.79 -6.08 2.84
N ARG A 251 -19.34 -7.29 2.89
CA ARG A 251 -20.12 -7.81 1.76
C ARG A 251 -21.29 -6.91 1.42
N ILE A 252 -21.38 -6.50 0.14
CA ILE A 252 -22.50 -5.73 -0.39
C ILE A 252 -23.20 -6.57 -1.46
N GLY A 253 -24.51 -6.77 -1.27
CA GLY A 253 -25.37 -7.46 -2.24
C GLY A 253 -26.25 -6.47 -3.00
N GLN A 254 -26.39 -6.66 -4.31
CA GLN A 254 -27.30 -5.88 -5.15
C GLN A 254 -28.13 -6.82 -6.01
N LEU A 255 -29.38 -6.43 -6.24
CA LEU A 255 -30.31 -7.15 -7.10
C LEU A 255 -30.87 -6.17 -8.13
N SER A 256 -30.83 -6.56 -9.38
CA SER A 256 -31.42 -5.81 -10.49
C SER A 256 -32.27 -6.72 -11.35
N ALA A 257 -33.29 -6.11 -11.95
CA ALA A 257 -34.14 -6.76 -12.92
C ALA A 257 -34.30 -5.83 -14.13
N LYS A 258 -34.22 -6.41 -15.33
CA LYS A 258 -34.35 -5.67 -16.59
C LYS A 258 -35.32 -6.41 -17.48
N PHE A 259 -36.27 -5.66 -18.03
CA PHE A 259 -37.16 -6.14 -19.07
C PHE A 259 -36.66 -5.64 -20.43
N ILE A 260 -36.60 -6.54 -21.40
CA ILE A 260 -36.12 -6.29 -22.76
C ILE A 260 -37.28 -6.63 -23.71
N TRP A 261 -37.62 -5.72 -24.61
CA TRP A 261 -38.72 -5.81 -25.58
C TRP A 261 -38.32 -5.24 -26.94
#